data_AF-A0A7W0KYK1-F1
#
_entry.id   AF-A0A7W0KYK1-F1
#
_cell.length_a   1.000
_cell.length_b   1.000
_cell.length_c   1.000
_cell.angle_alpha   90.00
_cell.angle_beta   90.00
_cell.angle_gamma   90.00
#
_symmetry.space_group_name_H-M   'P 1'
#
loop_
_entity.id
_entity.type
_entity.pdbx_description
1 polymer ?
#
loop_
_entity_poly.entity_id
_entity_poly.type
_entity_poly.pdbx_seq_one_letter_code
_entity_poly.pdbx_strand_id
1 'polypeptide(L)' 'MTHELVIVGGGNMGAALLGGLLTAGVAADTIAVVETAAARRDELRRQFPGVTVADT' A
#
# COMPACT_ATOMS: atom_id res chain seq x y z
N MET A 1 5.65 -11.07 10.25
CA MET A 1 4.70 -10.88 9.14
C MET A 1 5.55 -10.74 7.91
N THR A 2 5.38 -11.62 6.93
CA THR A 2 6.17 -11.63 5.69
C THR A 2 5.25 -11.17 4.59
N HIS A 3 5.59 -10.07 3.91
CA HIS A 3 4.87 -9.57 2.75
C HIS A 3 5.49 -10.15 1.49
N GLU A 4 4.66 -10.48 0.51
CA GLU A 4 5.13 -11.00 -0.79
C GLU A 4 5.59 -9.86 -1.71
N LEU A 5 5.00 -8.67 -1.53
CA LEU A 5 5.34 -7.46 -2.28
C LEU A 5 5.38 -6.25 -1.36
N VAL A 6 6.42 -5.44 -1.50
CA VAL A 6 6.55 -4.13 -0.85
C VAL A 6 6.66 -3.05 -1.91
N ILE A 7 5.73 -2.08 -1.87
CA ILE A 7 5.77 -0.87 -2.68
C ILE A 7 6.43 0.23 -1.86
N VAL A 8 7.61 0.69 -2.29
CA VAL A 8 8.31 1.79 -1.64
C VAL A 8 7.89 3.11 -2.30
N GLY A 9 7.17 3.94 -1.54
CA GLY A 9 6.57 5.18 -2.01
C GLY A 9 5.07 5.03 -2.27
N GLY A 10 4.27 5.77 -1.51
CA GLY A 10 2.81 5.75 -1.56
C GLY A 10 2.19 6.90 -2.36
N GLY A 11 2.98 7.65 -3.14
CA GLY A 11 2.50 8.71 -4.04
C GLY A 11 1.53 8.21 -5.12
N ASN A 12 1.22 9.05 -6.11
CA ASN A 12 0.21 8.74 -7.14
C ASN A 12 0.49 7.41 -7.88
N MET A 13 1.73 7.18 -8.30
CA MET A 13 2.08 5.94 -9.00
C MET A 13 2.00 4.70 -8.10
N GLY A 14 2.47 4.80 -6.85
CA GLY A 14 2.38 3.68 -5.89
C GLY A 14 0.93 3.31 -5.57
N ALA A 15 0.07 4.32 -5.38
CA ALA A 15 -1.36 4.10 -5.18
C ALA A 15 -2.06 3.53 -6.42
N ALA A 16 -1.71 4.00 -7.63
CA ALA A 16 -2.26 3.47 -8.86
C ALA A 16 -1.87 2.00 -9.09
N LEU A 17 -0.59 1.66 -8.85
CA LEU A 17 -0.10 0.29 -8.92
C LEU A 17 -0.81 -0.61 -7.91
N LEU A 18 -0.89 -0.17 -6.65
CA LEU A 18 -1.61 -0.88 -5.60
C LEU A 18 -3.08 -1.14 -5.98
N GLY A 19 -3.78 -0.12 -6.45
CA GLY A 19 -5.16 -0.25 -6.90
C GLY A 19 -5.32 -1.26 -8.05
N GLY A 20 -4.37 -1.27 -9.00
CA GLY A 20 -4.33 -2.24 -10.08
C GLY A 20 -4.14 -3.68 -9.59
N LEU A 21 -3.22 -3.90 -8.65
CA LEU A 21 -2.96 -5.23 -8.07
C LEU A 21 -4.17 -5.77 -7.30
N LEU A 22 -4.81 -4.94 -6.48
CA LEU A 22 -6.03 -5.31 -5.76
C LEU A 22 -7.17 -5.63 -6.73
N THR A 23 -7.33 -4.83 -7.80
CA THR A 23 -8.33 -5.09 -8.85
C THR A 23 -8.06 -6.41 -9.58
N ALA A 24 -6.79 -6.78 -9.75
CA ALA A 24 -6.38 -8.05 -10.34
C ALA A 24 -6.55 -9.26 -9.39
N GLY A 25 -6.99 -9.05 -8.15
CA GLY A 25 -7.25 -10.11 -7.18
C GLY A 25 -6.06 -10.47 -6.29
N VAL A 26 -4.99 -9.66 -6.26
CA VAL A 26 -3.92 -9.84 -5.28
C VAL A 26 -4.47 -9.52 -3.88
N ALA A 27 -4.19 -10.40 -2.93
CA ALA A 27 -4.69 -10.26 -1.57
C ALA A 27 -4.02 -9.06 -0.86
N ALA A 28 -4.84 -8.22 -0.21
CA ALA A 28 -4.35 -6.97 0.39
C ALA A 28 -3.35 -7.19 1.53
N ASP A 29 -3.50 -8.29 2.27
CA ASP A 29 -2.66 -8.68 3.39
C ASP A 29 -1.27 -9.18 2.98
N THR A 30 -1.06 -9.51 1.70
CA THR A 30 0.26 -9.88 1.17
C THR A 30 1.07 -8.68 0.67
N ILE A 31 0.46 -7.49 0.61
CA ILE A 31 1.08 -6.25 0.13
C ILE A 31 1.38 -5.28 1.28
N ALA A 32 2.55 -4.65 1.24
CA ALA A 32 2.87 -3.48 2.07
C ALA A 32 3.20 -2.26 1.23
N VAL A 33 2.91 -1.07 1.77
CA VAL A 33 3.37 0.22 1.27
C VAL A 33 4.23 0.90 2.34
N VAL A 34 5.44 1.28 1.98
CA VAL A 34 6.30 2.13 2.82
C VAL A 34 6.18 3.57 2.34
N GLU A 35 5.77 4.48 3.22
CA GLU A 35 5.57 5.89 2.91
C GLU A 35 5.97 6.76 4.10
N THR A 36 6.84 7.75 3.89
CA THR A 36 7.45 8.56 4.95
C THR A 36 6.53 9.70 5.41
N ALA A 37 5.66 10.22 4.53
CA ALA A 37 4.72 11.28 4.87
C ALA A 37 3.51 10.74 5.66
N ALA A 38 3.37 11.13 6.92
CA ALA A 38 2.31 10.65 7.82
C ALA A 38 0.89 10.88 7.27
N ALA A 39 0.62 12.10 6.77
CA ALA A 39 -0.68 12.41 6.16
C ALA A 39 -0.99 11.49 4.97
N ARG A 40 0.04 11.15 4.18
CA ARG A 40 -0.12 10.25 3.04
C ARG A 40 -0.37 8.82 3.48
N ARG A 41 0.29 8.34 4.54
CA ARG A 41 -0.01 7.02 5.12
C ARG A 41 -1.48 6.91 5.55
N ASP A 42 -2.02 7.96 6.16
CA ASP A 42 -3.41 7.95 6.60
C ASP A 42 -4.40 7.95 5.44
N GLU A 43 -4.08 8.66 4.35
CA GLU A 43 -4.84 8.56 3.10
C GLU A 43 -4.81 7.14 2.54
N LEU A 44 -3.64 6.51 2.47
CA LEU A 44 -3.48 5.16 1.94
C LEU A 44 -4.25 4.12 2.76
N ARG A 45 -4.20 4.21 4.10
CA ARG A 45 -4.98 3.33 4.99
C ARG A 45 -6.50 3.47 4.78
N ARG A 46 -6.98 4.68 4.49
CA ARG A 46 -8.40 4.93 4.18
C ARG A 46 -8.78 4.41 2.80
N GLN A 47 -7.92 4.59 1.80
CA GLN A 47 -8.19 4.19 0.41
C GLN A 47 -8.09 2.67 0.21
N PHE A 48 -7.16 2.02 0.90
CA PHE A 48 -6.82 0.61 0.70
C PHE A 48 -6.89 -0.17 2.02
N PRO A 49 -8.11 -0.40 2.56
CA PRO A 49 -8.27 -1.18 3.79
C PRO A 49 -7.70 -2.59 3.63
N GLY A 50 -6.99 -3.07 4.66
CA GLY A 50 -6.35 -4.38 4.66
C GLY A 50 -4.90 -4.38 4.17
N VAL A 51 -4.45 -3.33 3.49
CA VAL A 51 -3.04 -3.18 3.07
C VAL A 51 -2.20 -2.68 4.26
N THR A 52 -1.02 -3.27 4.45
CA THR A 52 -0.09 -2.79 5.47
C THR A 52 0.55 -1.47 5.02
N VAL A 53 0.49 -0.42 5.85
CA VAL A 53 1.14 0.88 5.56
C VAL A 53 2.09 1.23 6.70
N ALA A 54 3.38 1.28 6.39
CA ALA A 54 4.49 1.53 7.34
C ALA A 54 5.29 2.78 6.96
N ASP A 55 6.10 3.28 7.88
CA ASP A 55 7.03 4.39 7.67
C ASP A 55 8.48 3.96 7.41
N THR A 56 8.82 2.69 7.64
CA THR A 56 10.09 2.02 7.28
C THR A 56 9.89 0.53 7.03
#